data_AF-A0A6A5XUS4-F1
#
_entry.id   AF-A0A6A5XUS4-F1
#
_cell.length_a   1.000
_cell.length_b   1.000
_cell.length_c   1.000
_cell.angle_alpha   90.00
_cell.angle_beta   90.00
_cell.angle_gamma   90.00
#
_symmetry.space_group_name_H-M   'P 1'
#
loop_
_entity.id
_entity.type
_entity.pdbx_description
1 polymer ?
#
loop_
_entity_poly.entity_id
_entity_poly.type
_entity_poly.pdbx_seq_one_letter_code
_entity_poly.pdbx_strand_id
1 'polypeptide(L)'
;MTVFVTFSMGSKEAYFFNSPTHWAWHHLPPDVEALFTKQPPIKDVIECAIGENGAYFVSFRDHDGQVYCRHYNLPNALTMYLYHSHPQVIRDLTTLSITLGPYDSFYAHDKTSAEWSNLPPLLEKAILNRVESQDAWKTVWRDGGREAPMFVSLGADGSYFMRTVSGGGSWDLRSKSEGVMGTNKFLEDAPNFASIAGLYLFQSYPDSYVLLLMSGKTFSNLPEHTWADYNKMAPALPQLAQSSMPIPAIPQMRPPTAVTAPPQQQQFQQPRQFQQVAQTSCCAPNNQHTGIHVPLPPNYGQVQGMINQISGQLNGGAVYAAQPNQTHYQNHMQQGQTTGVIPAQGMSPATQQPMQTGGSMASR
;
A
#
# COMPACT_ATOMS: atom_id res chain seq x y z
N MET A 1 3.66 -16.45 -4.77
CA MET A 1 4.15 -15.17 -5.32
C MET A 1 3.35 -14.07 -4.64
N THR A 2 4.01 -13.09 -4.05
CA THR A 2 3.34 -11.95 -3.41
C THR A 2 2.64 -11.12 -4.48
N VAL A 3 1.38 -10.79 -4.26
CA VAL A 3 0.57 -10.04 -5.21
C VAL A 3 0.26 -8.67 -4.65
N PHE A 4 0.66 -7.64 -5.37
CA PHE A 4 0.37 -6.26 -5.02
C PHE A 4 -0.73 -5.75 -5.96
N VAL A 5 -1.80 -5.24 -5.36
CA VAL A 5 -2.75 -4.40 -6.07
C VAL A 5 -2.35 -2.96 -5.76
N THR A 6 -2.10 -2.16 -6.79
CA THR A 6 -1.63 -0.79 -6.64
C THR A 6 -2.48 0.12 -7.51
N PHE A 7 -2.98 1.21 -6.93
CA PHE A 7 -3.60 2.30 -7.66
C PHE A 7 -2.84 3.56 -7.32
N SER A 8 -2.22 4.18 -8.33
CA SER A 8 -1.45 5.41 -8.17
C SER A 8 -1.88 6.40 -9.24
N MET A 9 -2.10 7.65 -8.86
CA MET A 9 -2.45 8.73 -9.77
C MET A 9 -1.61 9.97 -9.45
N GLY A 10 -1.16 10.65 -10.49
CA GLY A 10 -0.41 11.90 -10.39
C GLY A 10 -1.03 13.02 -11.22
N SER A 11 -0.31 14.12 -11.33
CA SER A 11 -0.70 15.25 -12.17
C SER A 11 -0.79 14.87 -13.66
N LYS A 12 -1.52 15.66 -14.47
CA LYS A 12 -1.57 15.53 -15.94
C LYS A 12 -2.10 14.18 -16.43
N GLU A 13 -3.14 13.66 -15.77
CA GLU A 13 -3.76 12.37 -16.13
C GLU A 13 -2.81 11.18 -16.01
N ALA A 14 -1.72 11.34 -15.25
CA ALA A 14 -0.80 10.26 -14.96
C ALA A 14 -1.47 9.23 -14.05
N TYR A 15 -1.47 7.96 -14.44
CA TYR A 15 -1.89 6.87 -13.55
C TYR A 15 -1.13 5.57 -13.81
N PHE A 16 -1.09 4.74 -12.77
CA PHE A 16 -0.62 3.38 -12.81
C PHE A 16 -1.55 2.49 -11.98
N PHE A 17 -2.15 1.51 -12.63
CA PHE A 17 -2.98 0.48 -12.04
C PHE A 17 -2.31 -0.87 -12.20
N ASN A 18 -2.17 -1.60 -11.09
CA ASN A 18 -1.52 -2.90 -11.04
C ASN A 18 -2.42 -3.91 -10.33
N SER A 19 -2.47 -5.10 -10.90
CA SER A 19 -3.12 -6.30 -10.37
C SER A 19 -2.28 -7.50 -10.81
N PRO A 20 -2.43 -8.68 -10.19
CA PRO A 20 -1.63 -9.85 -10.58
C PRO A 20 -1.79 -10.30 -12.04
N THR A 21 -2.88 -9.92 -12.71
CA THR A 21 -3.21 -10.36 -14.06
C THR A 21 -3.20 -9.23 -15.09
N HIS A 22 -3.15 -7.99 -14.63
CA HIS A 22 -3.28 -6.83 -15.49
C HIS A 22 -2.56 -5.62 -14.92
N TRP A 23 -1.93 -4.87 -15.80
CA TRP A 23 -1.39 -3.54 -15.53
C TRP A 23 -1.89 -2.56 -16.58
N ALA A 24 -2.09 -1.32 -16.18
CA ALA A 24 -2.44 -0.24 -17.07
C ALA A 24 -1.75 1.04 -16.59
N TRP A 25 -1.30 1.84 -17.54
CA TRP A 25 -0.64 3.10 -17.25
C TRP A 25 -0.91 4.12 -18.34
N HIS A 26 -0.81 5.38 -17.96
CA HIS A 26 -0.99 6.51 -18.86
C HIS A 26 -0.20 7.70 -18.34
N HIS A 27 0.46 8.43 -19.24
CA HIS A 27 1.19 9.68 -18.95
C HIS A 27 2.12 9.60 -17.73
N LEU A 28 2.82 8.48 -17.55
CA LEU A 28 3.82 8.37 -16.49
C LEU A 28 5.08 9.18 -16.85
N PRO A 29 5.98 9.47 -15.89
CA PRO A 29 7.28 10.03 -16.20
C PRO A 29 7.98 9.23 -17.31
N PRO A 30 8.62 9.86 -18.32
CA PRO A 30 9.10 9.15 -19.51
C PRO A 30 10.08 8.00 -19.23
N ASP A 31 10.90 8.13 -18.18
CA ASP A 31 11.83 7.07 -17.78
C ASP A 31 11.10 5.90 -17.09
N VAL A 32 9.96 6.14 -16.45
CA VAL A 32 9.07 5.09 -15.92
C VAL A 32 8.31 4.44 -17.08
N GLU A 33 7.78 5.19 -18.04
CA GLU A 33 7.15 4.62 -19.25
C GLU A 33 8.11 3.72 -20.02
N ALA A 34 9.37 4.13 -20.16
CA ALA A 34 10.41 3.35 -20.81
C ALA A 34 10.69 1.99 -20.13
N LEU A 35 10.31 1.81 -18.85
CA LEU A 35 10.40 0.50 -18.20
C LEU A 35 9.43 -0.51 -18.82
N PHE A 36 8.21 -0.07 -19.14
CA PHE A 36 7.14 -0.92 -19.66
C PHE A 36 7.31 -1.27 -21.14
N THR A 37 8.14 -0.49 -21.86
CA THR A 37 8.48 -0.76 -23.27
C THR A 37 9.86 -1.38 -23.46
N LYS A 38 10.60 -1.63 -22.37
CA LYS A 38 11.94 -2.23 -22.42
C LYS A 38 11.91 -3.63 -23.02
N GLN A 39 12.96 -3.99 -23.76
CA GLN A 39 13.18 -5.34 -24.27
C GLN A 39 14.51 -5.89 -23.72
N PRO A 40 14.51 -7.07 -23.07
CA PRO A 40 13.35 -7.88 -22.69
C PRO A 40 12.43 -7.18 -21.65
N PRO A 41 11.12 -7.51 -21.61
CA PRO A 41 10.17 -6.86 -20.71
C PRO A 41 10.47 -7.18 -19.24
N ILE A 42 10.13 -6.24 -18.35
CA ILE A 42 10.16 -6.48 -16.91
C ILE A 42 9.14 -7.56 -16.53
N LYS A 43 9.43 -8.32 -15.47
CA LYS A 43 8.53 -9.39 -14.98
C LYS A 43 7.30 -8.83 -14.28
N ASP A 44 7.52 -7.89 -13.36
CA ASP A 44 6.46 -7.24 -12.60
C ASP A 44 6.92 -5.92 -11.98
N VAL A 45 5.94 -5.13 -11.55
CA VAL A 45 6.12 -3.96 -10.67
C VAL A 45 5.72 -4.38 -9.27
N ILE A 46 6.61 -4.13 -8.30
CA ILE A 46 6.40 -4.44 -6.88
C ILE A 46 5.70 -3.28 -6.20
N GLU A 47 6.27 -2.07 -6.33
CA GLU A 47 5.73 -0.83 -5.74
C GLU A 47 5.80 0.30 -6.77
N CYS A 48 4.76 1.13 -6.80
CA CYS A 48 4.75 2.35 -7.59
C CYS A 48 4.01 3.46 -6.84
N ALA A 49 4.73 4.49 -6.43
CA ALA A 49 4.19 5.68 -5.77
C ALA A 49 4.42 6.90 -6.66
N ILE A 50 3.37 7.68 -6.89
CA ILE A 50 3.41 8.91 -7.70
C ILE A 50 3.00 10.07 -6.80
N GLY A 51 3.89 11.05 -6.67
CA GLY A 51 3.76 12.25 -5.86
C GLY A 51 3.61 13.52 -6.69
N GLU A 52 3.62 14.67 -6.02
CA GLU A 52 3.50 15.99 -6.67
C GLU A 52 4.82 16.38 -7.31
N ASN A 53 4.82 17.40 -8.17
CA ASN A 53 6.06 17.96 -8.74
C ASN A 53 6.93 16.90 -9.45
N GLY A 54 6.30 15.88 -10.04
CA GLY A 54 6.99 14.78 -10.71
C GLY A 54 7.72 13.81 -9.77
N ALA A 55 7.49 13.88 -8.46
CA ALA A 55 8.05 12.92 -7.52
C ALA A 55 7.50 11.52 -7.82
N TYR A 56 8.36 10.50 -7.86
CA TYR A 56 7.92 9.12 -7.95
C TYR A 56 8.94 8.16 -7.35
N PHE A 57 8.45 6.98 -6.99
CA PHE A 57 9.26 5.80 -6.69
C PHE A 57 8.64 4.60 -7.41
N VAL A 58 9.47 3.78 -8.04
CA VAL A 58 9.06 2.49 -8.62
C VAL A 58 10.09 1.43 -8.28
N SER A 59 9.64 0.29 -7.74
CA SER A 59 10.44 -0.94 -7.63
C SER A 59 9.85 -2.03 -8.51
N PHE A 60 10.71 -2.79 -9.17
CA PHE A 60 10.29 -3.76 -10.18
C PHE A 60 11.27 -4.93 -10.27
N ARG A 61 10.81 -6.07 -10.79
CA ARG A 61 11.67 -7.19 -11.20
C ARG A 61 11.93 -7.12 -12.68
N ASP A 62 13.20 -7.18 -13.06
CA ASP A 62 13.56 -7.27 -14.46
C ASP A 62 13.29 -8.69 -15.03
N HIS A 63 13.69 -8.91 -16.28
CA HIS A 63 13.53 -10.19 -16.95
C HIS A 63 14.28 -11.37 -16.28
N ASP A 64 15.39 -11.10 -15.58
CA ASP A 64 16.15 -12.11 -14.84
C ASP A 64 15.55 -12.33 -13.44
N GLY A 65 14.64 -11.46 -13.01
CA GLY A 65 14.02 -11.50 -11.68
C GLY A 65 14.82 -10.75 -10.61
N GLN A 66 15.85 -10.01 -11.03
CA GLN A 66 16.58 -9.10 -10.14
C GLN A 66 15.71 -7.89 -9.82
N VAL A 67 15.75 -7.46 -8.56
CA VAL A 67 14.93 -6.36 -8.07
C VAL A 67 15.70 -5.05 -8.21
N TYR A 68 15.09 -4.10 -8.90
CA TYR A 68 15.63 -2.76 -9.09
C TYR A 68 14.63 -1.71 -8.59
N CYS A 69 15.09 -0.48 -8.45
CA CYS A 69 14.22 0.68 -8.26
C CYS A 69 14.67 1.87 -9.11
N ARG A 70 13.72 2.77 -9.38
CA ARG A 70 13.96 4.12 -9.90
C ARG A 70 13.15 5.10 -9.07
N HIS A 71 13.68 6.29 -8.87
CA HIS A 71 12.97 7.36 -8.20
C HIS A 71 13.48 8.71 -8.68
N TYR A 72 12.64 9.72 -8.50
CA TYR A 72 12.95 11.10 -8.80
C TYR A 72 12.22 12.01 -7.83
N ASN A 73 12.88 13.11 -7.46
CA ASN A 73 12.31 14.20 -6.66
C ASN A 73 11.58 13.74 -5.38
N LEU A 74 12.10 12.72 -4.69
CA LEU A 74 11.55 12.26 -3.43
C LEU A 74 11.86 13.25 -2.29
N PRO A 75 11.00 13.35 -1.25
CA PRO A 75 11.31 14.10 -0.04
C PRO A 75 12.69 13.72 0.53
N ASN A 76 13.45 14.70 1.01
CA ASN A 76 14.81 14.47 1.51
C ASN A 76 14.86 13.41 2.62
N ALA A 77 13.93 13.45 3.57
CA ALA A 77 13.85 12.46 4.65
C ALA A 77 13.58 11.04 4.11
N LEU A 78 12.75 10.91 3.06
CA LEU A 78 12.51 9.62 2.40
C LEU A 78 13.78 9.12 1.69
N THR A 79 14.49 10.00 0.97
CA THR A 79 15.76 9.64 0.33
C THR A 79 16.79 9.20 1.39
N MET A 80 16.92 9.94 2.49
CA MET A 80 17.79 9.56 3.60
C MET A 80 17.41 8.21 4.21
N TYR A 81 16.11 7.91 4.33
CA TYR A 81 15.63 6.61 4.77
C TYR A 81 16.02 5.48 3.81
N LEU A 82 15.84 5.67 2.49
CA LEU A 82 16.13 4.66 1.47
C LEU A 82 17.62 4.29 1.38
N TYR A 83 18.51 5.27 1.52
CA TYR A 83 19.95 5.09 1.32
C TYR A 83 20.73 4.94 2.62
N HIS A 84 20.31 5.60 3.71
CA HIS A 84 21.03 5.66 4.99
C HIS A 84 22.54 5.90 4.83
N SER A 85 22.90 6.93 4.05
CA SER A 85 24.29 7.31 3.70
C SER A 85 25.06 6.30 2.84
N HIS A 86 24.40 5.26 2.31
CA HIS A 86 24.98 4.32 1.36
C HIS A 86 24.81 4.82 -0.09
N PRO A 87 25.70 4.48 -1.05
CA PRO A 87 25.54 4.88 -2.45
C PRO A 87 24.41 4.14 -3.18
N GLN A 88 23.84 3.09 -2.57
CA GLN A 88 22.76 2.28 -3.12
C GLN A 88 21.60 2.21 -2.12
N VAL A 89 20.38 1.95 -2.62
CA VAL A 89 19.21 1.73 -1.75
C VAL A 89 19.44 0.45 -0.94
N ILE A 90 19.34 0.56 0.38
CA ILE A 90 19.60 -0.55 1.31
C ILE A 90 18.32 -1.19 1.85
N ARG A 91 17.16 -0.56 1.63
CA ARG A 91 15.86 -1.05 2.09
C ARG A 91 15.44 -2.29 1.31
N ASP A 92 14.60 -3.11 1.94
CA ASP A 92 14.08 -4.31 1.30
C ASP A 92 13.00 -3.94 0.27
N LEU A 93 13.44 -3.75 -0.98
CA LEU A 93 12.59 -3.39 -2.12
C LEU A 93 11.44 -4.37 -2.38
N THR A 94 11.48 -5.60 -1.86
CA THR A 94 10.41 -6.59 -2.05
C THR A 94 9.25 -6.42 -1.06
N THR A 95 9.48 -5.67 0.01
CA THR A 95 8.53 -5.44 1.11
C THR A 95 8.27 -3.96 1.37
N LEU A 96 9.05 -3.09 0.72
CA LEU A 96 8.96 -1.66 0.81
C LEU A 96 7.64 -1.17 0.20
N SER A 97 6.89 -0.40 0.98
CA SER A 97 5.72 0.34 0.52
C SER A 97 5.89 1.82 0.87
N ILE A 98 5.54 2.68 -0.08
CA ILE A 98 5.69 4.12 0.00
C ILE A 98 4.37 4.77 -0.39
N THR A 99 3.90 5.66 0.46
CA THR A 99 2.80 6.56 0.16
C THR A 99 3.35 7.97 0.10
N LEU A 100 3.13 8.66 -1.02
CA LEU A 100 3.42 10.07 -1.19
C LEU A 100 2.12 10.87 -1.08
N GLY A 101 2.18 12.01 -0.41
CA GLY A 101 1.08 12.94 -0.29
C GLY A 101 1.53 14.39 -0.52
N PRO A 102 0.60 15.35 -0.34
CA PRO A 102 0.88 16.78 -0.51
C PRO A 102 1.97 17.28 0.45
N TYR A 103 2.62 18.40 0.10
CA TYR A 103 3.56 19.11 0.99
C TYR A 103 4.75 18.25 1.48
N ASP A 104 5.31 17.43 0.58
CA ASP A 104 6.38 16.48 0.87
C ASP A 104 6.02 15.47 1.97
N SER A 105 4.72 15.26 2.23
CA SER A 105 4.26 14.26 3.18
C SER A 105 4.46 12.87 2.62
N PHE A 106 4.94 11.95 3.47
CA PHE A 106 5.08 10.57 3.09
C PHE A 106 4.99 9.64 4.29
N TYR A 107 4.59 8.41 4.02
CA TYR A 107 4.77 7.26 4.91
C TYR A 107 5.45 6.16 4.12
N ALA A 108 6.56 5.65 4.64
CA ALA A 108 7.30 4.55 4.04
C ALA A 108 7.56 3.48 5.09
N HIS A 109 7.43 2.21 4.71
CA HIS A 109 7.78 1.10 5.58
C HIS A 109 8.27 -0.10 4.77
N ASP A 110 9.17 -0.88 5.35
CA ASP A 110 9.51 -2.21 4.90
C ASP A 110 9.31 -3.21 6.05
N LYS A 111 9.76 -4.46 5.88
CA LYS A 111 9.64 -5.50 6.93
C LYS A 111 10.35 -5.17 8.25
N THR A 112 11.30 -4.23 8.26
CA THR A 112 12.15 -3.94 9.41
C THR A 112 11.85 -2.61 10.08
N SER A 113 11.59 -1.57 9.28
CA SER A 113 11.45 -0.20 9.78
C SER A 113 10.36 0.56 9.05
N ALA A 114 9.96 1.68 9.63
CA ALA A 114 9.13 2.69 9.01
C ALA A 114 9.74 4.08 9.20
N GLU A 115 9.42 4.99 8.29
CA GLU A 115 9.77 6.41 8.32
C GLU A 115 8.59 7.22 7.79
N TRP A 116 8.37 8.40 8.35
CA TRP A 116 7.36 9.33 7.86
C TRP A 116 7.76 10.77 8.12
N SER A 117 7.21 11.68 7.33
CA SER A 117 7.39 13.12 7.52
C SER A 117 6.16 13.88 7.02
N ASN A 118 5.93 15.06 7.59
CA ASN A 118 4.88 16.01 7.22
C ASN A 118 3.45 15.40 7.12
N LEU A 119 3.15 14.37 7.91
CA LEU A 119 1.83 13.73 7.89
C LEU A 119 0.73 14.65 8.43
N PRO A 120 -0.55 14.43 8.04
CA PRO A 120 -1.67 15.07 8.71
C PRO A 120 -1.60 14.87 10.25
N PRO A 121 -1.80 15.90 11.09
CA PRO A 121 -1.52 15.81 12.52
C PRO A 121 -2.24 14.68 13.27
N LEU A 122 -3.48 14.35 12.86
CA LEU A 122 -4.23 13.25 13.44
C LEU A 122 -3.63 11.89 13.08
N LEU A 123 -3.14 11.73 11.84
CA LEU A 123 -2.44 10.52 11.40
C LEU A 123 -1.10 10.38 12.12
N GLU A 124 -0.31 11.44 12.19
CA GLU A 124 0.99 11.42 12.87
C GLU A 124 0.82 11.01 14.34
N LYS A 125 -0.13 11.64 15.04
CA LYS A 125 -0.50 11.26 16.41
C LYS A 125 -0.94 9.80 16.51
N ALA A 126 -1.72 9.31 15.54
CA ALA A 126 -2.18 7.93 15.51
C ALA A 126 -1.01 6.93 15.34
N ILE A 127 0.00 7.26 14.53
CA ILE A 127 1.20 6.45 14.34
C ILE A 127 2.08 6.49 15.59
N LEU A 128 2.38 7.68 16.13
CA LEU A 128 3.22 7.85 17.32
C LEU A 128 2.65 7.10 18.55
N ASN A 129 1.32 7.08 18.70
CA ASN A 129 0.66 6.32 19.77
C ASN A 129 0.80 4.80 19.65
N ARG A 130 1.30 4.28 18.53
CA ARG A 130 1.45 2.84 18.24
C ARG A 130 2.90 2.38 18.23
N VAL A 131 3.85 3.30 18.17
CA VAL A 131 5.28 3.00 18.24
C VAL A 131 5.66 2.74 19.71
N GLU A 132 6.44 1.70 19.94
CA GLU A 132 7.13 1.45 21.22
C GLU A 132 8.55 2.01 21.18
N SER A 133 9.28 1.73 20.10
CA SER A 133 10.60 2.29 19.83
C SER A 133 10.88 2.34 18.33
N GLN A 134 11.76 3.25 17.94
CA GLN A 134 12.18 3.42 16.54
C GLN A 134 13.64 3.85 16.50
N ASP A 135 14.40 3.20 15.62
CA ASP A 135 15.72 3.63 15.19
C ASP A 135 15.82 3.53 13.67
N ALA A 136 17.00 3.81 13.11
CA ALA A 136 17.21 3.81 11.67
C ALA A 136 17.03 2.44 10.98
N TRP A 137 17.07 1.35 11.74
CA TRP A 137 17.06 -0.03 11.25
C TRP A 137 15.82 -0.80 11.67
N LYS A 138 15.15 -0.37 12.73
CA LYS A 138 14.04 -1.10 13.32
C LYS A 138 12.97 -0.19 13.89
N THR A 139 11.72 -0.53 13.60
CA THR A 139 10.55 0.02 14.30
C THR A 139 9.87 -1.09 15.08
N VAL A 140 9.72 -0.90 16.38
CA VAL A 140 8.97 -1.81 17.26
C VAL A 140 7.59 -1.19 17.50
N TRP A 141 6.57 -1.94 17.13
CA TRP A 141 5.18 -1.53 17.27
C TRP A 141 4.52 -2.22 18.46
N ARG A 142 3.53 -1.55 19.05
CA ARG A 142 2.74 -2.07 20.16
C ARG A 142 2.06 -3.39 19.82
N ASP A 143 1.73 -4.11 20.89
CA ASP A 143 1.03 -5.39 20.84
C ASP A 143 1.74 -6.41 19.93
N GLY A 144 3.07 -6.43 19.99
CA GLY A 144 3.91 -7.37 19.24
C GLY A 144 3.79 -7.23 17.72
N GLY A 145 3.63 -6.01 17.21
CA GLY A 145 3.47 -5.76 15.77
C GLY A 145 2.01 -5.67 15.29
N ARG A 146 1.03 -5.96 16.14
CA ARG A 146 -0.39 -5.91 15.76
C ARG A 146 -0.88 -4.49 15.47
N GLU A 147 -0.30 -3.50 16.14
CA GLU A 147 -0.61 -2.09 15.90
C GLU A 147 0.22 -1.45 14.78
N ALA A 148 1.05 -2.23 14.07
CA ALA A 148 1.83 -1.70 12.96
C ALA A 148 0.90 -1.25 11.81
N PRO A 149 1.03 -0.01 11.28
CA PRO A 149 0.32 0.40 10.09
C PRO A 149 0.78 -0.46 8.90
N MET A 150 -0.17 -1.14 8.28
CA MET A 150 0.09 -2.01 7.13
C MET A 150 -0.37 -1.41 5.81
N PHE A 151 -1.24 -0.40 5.89
CA PHE A 151 -1.70 0.35 4.74
C PHE A 151 -1.92 1.80 5.17
N VAL A 152 -1.32 2.72 4.44
CA VAL A 152 -1.51 4.16 4.58
C VAL A 152 -1.84 4.71 3.20
N SER A 153 -2.75 5.67 3.14
CA SER A 153 -3.00 6.45 1.94
C SER A 153 -3.17 7.91 2.30
N LEU A 154 -2.56 8.79 1.51
CA LEU A 154 -2.56 10.24 1.69
C LEU A 154 -3.28 10.87 0.49
N GLY A 155 -4.35 11.60 0.78
CA GLY A 155 -5.12 12.35 -0.21
C GLY A 155 -4.83 13.85 -0.14
N ALA A 156 -5.59 14.61 -0.92
CA ALA A 156 -5.56 16.06 -0.89
C ALA A 156 -6.09 16.62 0.45
N ASP A 157 -5.74 17.88 0.74
CA ASP A 157 -6.27 18.69 1.86
C ASP A 157 -6.05 18.10 3.26
N GLY A 158 -5.09 17.19 3.38
CA GLY A 158 -4.81 16.46 4.62
C GLY A 158 -5.72 15.26 4.85
N SER A 159 -6.45 14.82 3.82
CA SER A 159 -7.23 13.57 3.88
C SER A 159 -6.30 12.37 3.99
N TYR A 160 -6.68 11.37 4.77
CA TYR A 160 -5.89 10.15 4.91
C TYR A 160 -6.73 8.95 5.30
N PHE A 161 -6.16 7.76 5.06
CA PHE A 161 -6.63 6.51 5.60
C PHE A 161 -5.45 5.68 6.08
N MET A 162 -5.56 5.10 7.27
CA MET A 162 -4.59 4.18 7.84
C MET A 162 -5.31 2.97 8.41
N ARG A 163 -4.75 1.79 8.14
CA ARG A 163 -5.16 0.53 8.75
C ARG A 163 -3.96 -0.21 9.34
N THR A 164 -4.15 -0.84 10.49
CA THR A 164 -3.14 -1.66 11.18
C THR A 164 -3.29 -3.15 10.89
N VAL A 165 -2.28 -3.93 11.26
CA VAL A 165 -2.32 -5.41 11.18
C VAL A 165 -3.49 -6.00 11.99
N SER A 166 -3.84 -5.41 13.13
CA SER A 166 -4.99 -5.85 13.96
C SER A 166 -6.36 -5.53 13.36
N GLY A 167 -6.42 -4.78 12.25
CA GLY A 167 -7.65 -4.25 11.69
C GLY A 167 -8.12 -2.96 12.37
N GLY A 168 -7.36 -2.40 13.31
CA GLY A 168 -7.56 -1.03 13.77
C GLY A 168 -7.20 -0.01 12.69
N GLY A 169 -7.34 1.28 12.99
CA GLY A 169 -6.96 2.32 12.06
C GLY A 169 -7.30 3.73 12.51
N SER A 170 -7.16 4.66 11.57
CA SER A 170 -7.56 6.06 11.69
C SER A 170 -7.78 6.61 10.29
N TRP A 171 -8.74 7.50 10.12
CA TRP A 171 -9.06 8.11 8.84
C TRP A 171 -9.60 9.52 9.04
N ASP A 172 -9.46 10.34 8.01
CA ASP A 172 -10.10 11.65 7.88
C ASP A 172 -10.26 11.90 6.37
N LEU A 173 -11.47 11.78 5.83
CA LEU A 173 -11.76 12.05 4.41
C LEU A 173 -12.42 13.43 4.34
N ARG A 174 -11.61 14.50 4.30
CA ARG A 174 -12.06 15.89 4.47
C ARG A 174 -12.95 16.41 3.33
N SER A 175 -13.02 15.69 2.21
CA SER A 175 -13.89 16.06 1.10
C SER A 175 -15.37 15.92 1.47
N LYS A 176 -16.16 16.91 1.06
CA LYS A 176 -17.61 16.96 1.23
C LYS A 176 -18.36 16.44 -0.01
N SER A 177 -17.66 15.90 -1.00
CA SER A 177 -18.34 15.37 -2.19
C SER A 177 -19.18 14.14 -1.84
N GLU A 178 -20.33 13.99 -2.51
CA GLU A 178 -21.31 12.95 -2.20
C GLU A 178 -20.72 11.53 -2.25
N GLY A 179 -19.76 11.28 -3.17
CA GLY A 179 -19.08 9.99 -3.26
C GLY A 179 -18.24 9.66 -2.01
N VAL A 180 -17.57 10.66 -1.45
CA VAL A 180 -16.78 10.51 -0.22
C VAL A 180 -17.69 10.37 1.00
N MET A 181 -18.87 10.98 1.01
CA MET A 181 -19.86 10.81 2.10
C MET A 181 -20.28 9.35 2.30
N GLY A 182 -20.55 8.62 1.20
CA GLY A 182 -20.89 7.19 1.27
C GLY A 182 -19.74 6.35 1.86
N THR A 183 -18.51 6.68 1.49
CA THR A 183 -17.30 6.03 2.03
C THR A 183 -17.09 6.36 3.50
N ASN A 184 -17.26 7.62 3.91
CA ASN A 184 -17.20 8.03 5.32
C ASN A 184 -18.20 7.25 6.17
N LYS A 185 -19.47 7.19 5.72
CA LYS A 185 -20.49 6.41 6.41
C LYS A 185 -20.11 4.93 6.54
N PHE A 186 -19.60 4.32 5.47
CA PHE A 186 -19.13 2.93 5.52
C PHE A 186 -18.00 2.74 6.56
N LEU A 187 -17.06 3.69 6.65
CA LEU A 187 -15.96 3.63 7.63
C LEU A 187 -16.44 3.88 9.06
N GLU A 188 -17.42 4.76 9.27
CA GLU A 188 -18.06 5.01 10.57
C GLU A 188 -18.86 3.80 11.07
N ASP A 189 -19.60 3.14 10.17
CA ASP A 189 -20.42 1.96 10.47
C ASP A 189 -19.57 0.69 10.65
N ALA A 190 -18.30 0.70 10.20
CA ALA A 190 -17.42 -0.44 10.29
C ALA A 190 -16.91 -0.65 11.73
N PRO A 191 -17.12 -1.82 12.35
CA PRO A 191 -16.62 -2.07 13.72
C PRO A 191 -15.09 -2.10 13.79
N ASN A 192 -14.43 -2.43 12.67
CA ASN A 192 -13.00 -2.33 12.43
C ASN A 192 -12.74 -2.39 10.91
N PHE A 193 -11.48 -2.30 10.52
CA PHE A 193 -11.03 -2.29 9.11
C PHE A 193 -10.48 -3.62 8.62
N ALA A 194 -10.71 -4.73 9.33
CA ALA A 194 -10.17 -6.03 8.93
C ALA A 194 -10.70 -6.51 7.55
N SER A 195 -11.88 -6.06 7.13
CA SER A 195 -12.48 -6.38 5.83
C SER A 195 -11.97 -5.50 4.68
N ILE A 196 -11.28 -4.40 4.98
CA ILE A 196 -10.77 -3.43 4.00
C ILE A 196 -9.33 -3.79 3.68
N ALA A 197 -9.03 -4.12 2.43
CA ALA A 197 -7.65 -4.34 1.99
C ALA A 197 -6.89 -3.02 1.81
N GLY A 198 -7.54 -1.98 1.29
CA GLY A 198 -6.98 -0.64 1.17
C GLY A 198 -8.02 0.38 0.74
N LEU A 199 -7.79 1.65 1.07
CA LEU A 199 -8.52 2.80 0.54
C LEU A 199 -7.50 3.76 -0.08
N TYR A 200 -7.39 3.72 -1.40
CA TYR A 200 -6.47 4.54 -2.17
C TYR A 200 -7.08 5.92 -2.38
N LEU A 201 -6.39 6.95 -1.90
CA LEU A 201 -6.70 8.37 -2.07
C LEU A 201 -5.66 8.98 -3.02
N PHE A 202 -6.08 9.99 -3.76
CA PHE A 202 -5.23 10.61 -4.78
C PHE A 202 -5.10 12.12 -4.55
N GLN A 203 -3.90 12.57 -4.24
CA GLN A 203 -3.57 13.98 -4.01
C GLN A 203 -3.94 14.91 -5.19
N SER A 204 -3.76 14.48 -6.44
CA SER A 204 -4.09 15.30 -7.62
C SER A 204 -5.57 15.26 -8.00
N TYR A 205 -6.36 14.40 -7.35
CA TYR A 205 -7.78 14.20 -7.62
C TYR A 205 -8.52 14.06 -6.29
N PRO A 206 -8.81 15.17 -5.59
CA PRO A 206 -9.34 15.19 -4.21
C PRO A 206 -10.62 14.38 -4.00
N ASP A 207 -11.45 14.25 -5.05
CA ASP A 207 -12.71 13.51 -5.00
C ASP A 207 -12.58 12.05 -5.42
N SER A 208 -11.42 11.65 -5.92
CA SER A 208 -11.19 10.31 -6.44
C SER A 208 -10.68 9.36 -5.36
N TYR A 209 -11.17 8.13 -5.38
CA TYR A 209 -10.71 7.07 -4.50
C TYR A 209 -10.96 5.68 -5.08
N VAL A 210 -10.25 4.68 -4.54
CA VAL A 210 -10.57 3.26 -4.71
C VAL A 210 -10.62 2.59 -3.35
N LEU A 211 -11.78 2.07 -2.96
CA LEU A 211 -11.93 1.19 -1.80
C LEU A 211 -11.84 -0.27 -2.26
N LEU A 212 -10.83 -0.99 -1.79
CA LEU A 212 -10.62 -2.41 -2.05
C LEU A 212 -10.92 -3.21 -0.79
N LEU A 213 -11.81 -4.19 -0.89
CA LEU A 213 -12.11 -5.11 0.19
C LEU A 213 -11.29 -6.40 0.09
N MET A 214 -11.11 -7.10 1.22
CA MET A 214 -10.45 -8.41 1.26
C MET A 214 -11.15 -9.46 0.38
N SER A 215 -12.44 -9.27 0.11
CA SER A 215 -13.20 -10.13 -0.81
C SER A 215 -12.82 -9.97 -2.29
N GLY A 216 -11.95 -9.01 -2.64
CA GLY A 216 -11.63 -8.63 -4.03
C GLY A 216 -12.64 -7.66 -4.63
N LYS A 217 -13.77 -7.39 -3.96
CA LYS A 217 -14.72 -6.35 -4.39
C LYS A 217 -14.10 -4.97 -4.25
N THR A 218 -14.41 -4.10 -5.20
CA THR A 218 -13.99 -2.70 -5.20
C THR A 218 -15.15 -1.74 -5.37
N PHE A 219 -14.98 -0.56 -4.80
CA PHE A 219 -15.80 0.63 -5.05
C PHE A 219 -14.86 1.76 -5.42
N SER A 220 -15.26 2.62 -6.33
CA SER A 220 -14.41 3.72 -6.76
C SER A 220 -15.21 4.94 -7.17
N ASN A 221 -14.56 6.09 -7.03
CA ASN A 221 -14.88 7.30 -7.76
C ASN A 221 -13.59 7.68 -8.47
N LEU A 222 -13.53 7.58 -9.79
CA LEU A 222 -12.31 7.83 -10.56
C LEU A 222 -12.60 8.76 -11.72
N PRO A 223 -11.61 9.52 -12.22
CA PRO A 223 -11.79 10.34 -13.41
C PRO A 223 -12.10 9.48 -14.64
N GLU A 224 -12.90 10.01 -15.56
CA GLU A 224 -13.40 9.30 -16.74
C GLU A 224 -12.30 8.66 -17.60
N HIS A 225 -11.15 9.34 -17.75
CA HIS A 225 -10.02 8.83 -18.54
C HIS A 225 -9.43 7.51 -18.01
N THR A 226 -9.72 7.14 -16.76
CA THR A 226 -9.24 5.88 -16.14
C THR A 226 -10.23 4.71 -16.29
N TRP A 227 -11.48 4.98 -16.64
CA TRP A 227 -12.57 4.00 -16.52
C TRP A 227 -12.37 2.78 -17.41
N ALA A 228 -11.85 2.98 -18.63
CA ALA A 228 -11.64 1.88 -19.58
C ALA A 228 -10.70 0.81 -19.02
N ASP A 229 -9.64 1.20 -18.32
CA ASP A 229 -8.67 0.27 -17.75
C ASP A 229 -9.09 -0.24 -16.38
N TYR A 230 -9.69 0.63 -15.56
CA TYR A 230 -10.28 0.21 -14.28
C TYR A 230 -11.34 -0.89 -14.47
N ASN A 231 -12.25 -0.72 -15.44
CA ASN A 231 -13.34 -1.68 -15.69
C ASN A 231 -12.84 -3.04 -16.21
N LYS A 232 -11.69 -3.09 -16.90
CA LYS A 232 -11.04 -4.35 -17.28
C LYS A 232 -10.41 -5.05 -16.07
N MET A 233 -9.83 -4.27 -15.17
CA MET A 233 -9.05 -4.78 -14.04
C MET A 233 -9.92 -5.17 -12.85
N ALA A 234 -10.90 -4.35 -12.46
CA ALA A 234 -11.68 -4.51 -11.23
C ALA A 234 -12.36 -5.90 -11.10
N PRO A 235 -12.97 -6.48 -12.15
CA PRO A 235 -13.55 -7.83 -12.07
C PRO A 235 -12.52 -8.95 -11.90
N ALA A 236 -11.24 -8.70 -12.21
CA ALA A 236 -10.16 -9.67 -12.16
C ALA A 236 -9.35 -9.61 -10.84
N LEU A 237 -9.75 -8.76 -9.90
CA LEU A 237 -9.06 -8.62 -8.62
C LEU A 237 -9.23 -9.88 -7.76
N PRO A 238 -8.14 -10.44 -7.21
CA PRO A 238 -8.21 -11.67 -6.44
C PRO A 238 -8.86 -11.43 -5.07
N GLN A 239 -9.35 -12.52 -4.47
CA GLN A 239 -9.58 -12.52 -3.03
C GLN A 239 -8.25 -12.40 -2.29
N LEU A 240 -8.19 -11.46 -1.36
CA LEU A 240 -7.01 -11.14 -0.58
C LEU A 240 -7.12 -11.78 0.80
N ALA A 241 -6.02 -12.37 1.26
CA ALA A 241 -5.91 -12.85 2.63
C ALA A 241 -4.83 -12.04 3.35
N GLN A 242 -5.20 -11.46 4.49
CA GLN A 242 -4.25 -10.82 5.38
C GLN A 242 -3.64 -11.88 6.31
N SER A 243 -2.31 -11.94 6.39
CA SER A 243 -1.64 -12.65 7.48
C SER A 243 -1.65 -11.77 8.73
N SER A 244 -1.93 -12.37 9.88
CA SER A 244 -1.78 -11.71 11.19
C SER A 244 -0.32 -11.64 11.66
N MET A 245 0.64 -11.92 10.76
CA MET A 245 2.05 -11.89 11.08
C MET A 245 2.56 -10.44 11.04
N PRO A 246 3.56 -10.09 11.87
CA PRO A 246 4.20 -8.78 11.82
C PRO A 246 4.76 -8.49 10.42
N ILE A 247 4.90 -7.20 10.13
CA ILE A 247 5.19 -6.65 8.80
C ILE A 247 6.32 -7.43 8.09
N PRO A 248 6.13 -7.77 6.81
CA PRO A 248 5.09 -7.23 5.94
C PRO A 248 3.86 -8.17 5.94
N ALA A 249 2.72 -7.62 6.35
CA ALA A 249 1.43 -8.28 6.23
C ALA A 249 0.96 -8.18 4.78
N ILE A 250 1.72 -8.76 3.85
CA ILE A 250 1.42 -8.63 2.44
C ILE A 250 0.24 -9.53 2.12
N PRO A 251 -0.82 -9.01 1.48
CA PRO A 251 -1.92 -9.84 1.02
C PRO A 251 -1.40 -11.00 0.15
N GLN A 252 -1.72 -12.22 0.56
CA GLN A 252 -1.42 -13.41 -0.24
C GLN A 252 -2.68 -13.79 -1.02
N MET A 253 -2.50 -14.20 -2.28
CA MET A 253 -3.59 -14.84 -3.03
C MET A 253 -4.03 -16.08 -2.26
N ARG A 254 -5.32 -16.16 -1.94
CA ARG A 254 -5.87 -17.40 -1.41
C ARG A 254 -5.71 -18.48 -2.50
N PRO A 255 -5.06 -19.62 -2.21
CA PRO A 255 -5.02 -20.72 -3.17
C PRO A 255 -6.45 -21.12 -3.52
N PRO A 256 -6.75 -21.40 -4.80
CA PRO A 256 -8.08 -21.84 -5.20
C PRO A 256 -8.45 -23.05 -4.33
N THR A 257 -9.56 -22.94 -3.59
CA THR A 257 -10.10 -24.04 -2.80
C THR A 257 -10.19 -25.24 -3.71
N ALA A 258 -9.38 -26.27 -3.45
CA ALA A 258 -9.43 -27.51 -4.21
C ALA A 258 -10.88 -27.99 -4.17
N VAL A 259 -11.53 -28.02 -5.33
CA VAL A 259 -12.87 -28.56 -5.46
C VAL A 259 -12.78 -29.97 -4.92
N THR A 260 -13.45 -30.22 -3.80
CA THR A 260 -13.46 -31.52 -3.16
C THR A 260 -13.93 -32.49 -4.22
N ALA A 261 -13.03 -33.37 -4.67
CA ALA A 261 -13.38 -34.37 -5.66
C ALA A 261 -14.63 -35.11 -5.16
N PRO A 262 -15.66 -35.30 -6.00
CA PRO A 262 -16.84 -36.04 -5.59
C PRO A 262 -16.40 -37.36 -4.96
N PRO A 263 -16.99 -37.76 -3.82
CA PRO A 263 -16.55 -38.93 -3.08
C PRO A 263 -16.47 -40.12 -4.03
N GLN A 264 -15.25 -40.58 -4.31
CA GLN A 264 -15.05 -41.82 -5.04
C GLN A 264 -15.74 -42.91 -4.21
N GLN A 265 -16.81 -43.46 -4.78
CA GLN A 265 -17.45 -44.64 -4.22
C GLN A 265 -16.37 -45.71 -4.05
N GLN A 266 -16.17 -46.13 -2.81
CA GLN A 266 -15.24 -47.18 -2.43
C GLN A 266 -15.63 -48.46 -3.19
N GLN A 267 -14.93 -48.74 -4.28
CA GLN A 267 -14.85 -50.10 -4.79
C GLN A 267 -13.97 -50.89 -3.82
N PHE A 268 -14.61 -51.85 -3.14
CA PHE A 268 -13.96 -52.87 -2.34
C PHE A 268 -12.90 -53.60 -3.19
N GLN A 269 -11.62 -53.30 -2.97
CA GLN A 269 -10.52 -54.09 -3.54
C GLN A 269 -9.98 -55.07 -2.50
N GLN A 270 -9.86 -56.31 -2.96
CA GLN A 270 -9.39 -57.49 -2.22
C GLN A 270 -7.94 -57.32 -1.72
N PRO A 271 -7.59 -57.99 -0.60
CA PRO A 271 -6.25 -57.95 -0.04
C PRO A 271 -5.24 -58.69 -0.94
N ARG A 272 -4.26 -57.97 -1.49
CA ARG A 272 -3.02 -58.56 -2.02
C ARG A 272 -2.01 -58.75 -0.88
N GLN A 273 -1.53 -59.98 -0.78
CA GLN A 273 -0.53 -60.42 0.18
C GLN A 273 0.85 -59.81 -0.09
N PHE A 274 1.56 -59.55 1.01
CA PHE A 274 2.92 -59.05 1.07
C PHE A 274 3.93 -60.09 0.57
N GLN A 275 4.91 -59.66 -0.23
CA GLN A 275 6.16 -60.38 -0.39
C GLN A 275 7.32 -59.45 -0.01
N GLN A 276 7.90 -59.73 1.15
CA GLN A 276 9.13 -59.15 1.66
C GLN A 276 10.31 -59.68 0.84
N VAL A 277 11.18 -58.79 0.38
CA VAL A 277 12.57 -59.15 0.05
C VAL A 277 13.48 -58.16 0.76
N ALA A 278 14.43 -58.74 1.48
CA ALA A 278 15.33 -58.13 2.42
C ALA A 278 16.70 -57.81 1.78
N GLN A 279 17.47 -56.98 2.51
CA GLN A 279 18.95 -56.86 2.49
C GLN A 279 19.53 -56.24 1.21
N THR A 280 20.55 -55.37 1.25
CA THR A 280 21.88 -55.54 1.84
C THR A 280 22.64 -54.21 2.03
N SER A 281 23.42 -54.13 3.10
CA SER A 281 24.60 -53.26 3.31
C SER A 281 25.61 -53.33 2.16
N CYS A 282 26.39 -52.26 1.89
CA CYS A 282 27.86 -52.20 2.04
C CYS A 282 28.57 -51.01 1.31
N CYS A 283 29.64 -50.51 1.96
CA CYS A 283 30.89 -49.89 1.44
C CYS A 283 30.99 -48.39 1.07
N ALA A 284 31.98 -47.74 1.72
CA ALA A 284 32.78 -46.56 1.32
C ALA A 284 33.87 -46.99 0.28
N PRO A 285 34.96 -46.22 -0.08
CA PRO A 285 35.39 -44.84 0.23
C PRO A 285 35.98 -44.06 -0.99
N ASN A 286 36.56 -42.89 -0.69
CA ASN A 286 37.68 -42.20 -1.39
C ASN A 286 37.47 -41.57 -2.78
N ASN A 287 37.72 -40.26 -2.85
CA ASN A 287 38.62 -39.75 -3.89
C ASN A 287 39.38 -38.50 -3.43
N GLN A 288 40.70 -38.65 -3.41
CA GLN A 288 41.70 -37.59 -3.36
C GLN A 288 41.73 -36.87 -4.72
N HIS A 289 41.69 -35.54 -4.75
CA HIS A 289 42.20 -34.71 -5.87
C HIS A 289 42.92 -33.51 -5.22
N THR A 290 44.25 -33.54 -5.16
CA THR A 290 45.19 -32.86 -6.08
C THR A 290 44.95 -31.36 -6.18
N GLY A 291 45.95 -30.62 -5.67
CA GLY A 291 45.93 -29.18 -5.56
C GLY A 291 46.12 -28.45 -6.89
N ILE A 292 45.61 -27.23 -6.91
CA ILE A 292 46.05 -26.17 -7.82
C ILE A 292 46.33 -24.95 -6.95
N HIS A 293 47.62 -24.62 -6.90
CA HIS A 293 48.20 -23.46 -6.27
C HIS A 293 47.88 -22.23 -7.16
N VAL A 294 47.02 -21.32 -6.70
CA VAL A 294 46.73 -20.07 -7.39
C VAL A 294 47.59 -18.95 -6.77
N PRO A 295 48.42 -18.23 -7.56
CA PRO A 295 49.22 -17.13 -7.05
C PRO A 295 48.35 -15.89 -6.80
N LEU A 296 48.57 -15.27 -5.64
CA LEU A 296 48.04 -13.97 -5.23
C LEU A 296 48.45 -12.86 -6.21
N PRO A 297 47.54 -11.95 -6.60
CA PRO A 297 47.91 -10.71 -7.25
C PRO A 297 48.44 -9.66 -6.24
N PRO A 298 49.26 -8.71 -6.72
CA PRO A 298 50.08 -7.84 -5.87
C PRO A 298 49.29 -6.73 -5.17
N ASN A 299 49.79 -6.44 -3.97
CA ASN A 299 49.49 -5.33 -3.09
C ASN A 299 49.69 -3.98 -3.82
N TYR A 300 48.60 -3.24 -4.05
CA TYR A 300 48.68 -1.87 -4.55
C TYR A 300 48.91 -0.91 -3.38
N GLY A 301 49.96 -0.12 -3.56
CA GLY A 301 50.53 0.76 -2.56
C GLY A 301 49.62 1.89 -2.12
N GLN A 302 49.93 2.33 -0.91
CA GLN A 302 49.44 3.55 -0.29
C GLN A 302 49.77 4.76 -1.16
N VAL A 303 48.75 5.58 -1.42
CA VAL A 303 48.94 6.97 -1.84
C VAL A 303 48.72 7.84 -0.62
N GLN A 304 49.82 8.26 -0.02
CA GLN A 304 49.88 9.26 1.03
C GLN A 304 49.96 10.63 0.34
N GLY A 305 48.79 11.24 0.14
CA GLY A 305 48.63 12.57 -0.45
C GLY A 305 48.40 13.63 0.63
N MET A 306 49.31 14.61 0.66
CA MET A 306 49.35 15.78 1.53
C MET A 306 48.02 16.56 1.59
N ILE A 307 47.50 16.79 2.81
CA ILE A 307 46.54 17.87 3.07
C ILE A 307 47.33 19.07 3.59
N ASN A 308 47.39 20.11 2.76
CA ASN A 308 47.95 21.40 3.10
C ASN A 308 47.01 22.15 4.07
N GLN A 309 47.61 22.67 5.12
CA GLN A 309 47.05 23.68 6.00
C GLN A 309 46.72 24.94 5.22
N ILE A 310 45.47 25.42 5.31
CA ILE A 310 45.17 26.84 5.19
C ILE A 310 44.32 27.24 6.39
N SER A 311 45.01 27.83 7.36
CA SER A 311 44.45 28.65 8.42
C SER A 311 43.91 29.95 7.82
N GLY A 312 42.62 30.23 8.06
CA GLY A 312 41.99 31.50 7.71
C GLY A 312 40.90 31.85 8.71
N GLN A 313 41.28 32.58 9.76
CA GLN A 313 40.40 33.26 10.70
C GLN A 313 39.61 34.36 9.98
N LEU A 314 38.28 34.32 10.05
CA LEU A 314 37.35 35.45 10.04
C LEU A 314 36.10 34.97 10.81
N ASN A 315 36.01 35.11 12.12
CA ASN A 315 35.53 36.31 12.84
C ASN A 315 34.45 37.09 12.08
N GLY A 316 33.18 36.82 12.43
CA GLY A 316 32.01 37.49 11.88
C GLY A 316 30.75 36.97 12.56
N GLY A 317 30.47 37.47 13.76
CA GLY A 317 29.23 37.20 14.46
C GLY A 317 28.04 37.76 13.70
N ALA A 318 27.03 36.92 13.44
CA ALA A 318 25.70 37.34 13.05
C ALA A 318 24.71 36.71 14.03
N VAL A 319 24.36 37.52 15.03
CA VAL A 319 23.21 37.33 15.91
C VAL A 319 21.97 37.52 15.04
N TYR A 320 21.25 36.45 14.72
CA TYR A 320 19.89 36.60 14.19
C TYR A 320 18.95 36.83 15.37
N ALA A 321 18.60 38.10 15.50
CA ALA A 321 17.55 38.60 16.35
C ALA A 321 16.22 37.93 16.00
N ALA A 322 15.53 37.49 17.06
CA ALA A 322 14.11 37.28 17.04
C ALA A 322 13.40 38.57 16.60
N GLN A 323 12.51 38.48 15.61
CA GLN A 323 11.49 39.48 15.38
C GLN A 323 10.10 38.90 15.65
N PRO A 324 9.27 39.57 16.46
CA PRO A 324 7.86 39.28 16.62
C PRO A 324 7.02 40.09 15.61
N ASN A 325 6.03 39.45 15.01
CA ASN A 325 4.80 40.06 14.49
C ASN A 325 3.83 38.89 14.25
N GLN A 326 2.95 38.54 15.17
CA GLN A 326 1.67 39.24 15.45
C GLN A 326 1.02 39.83 14.20
N THR A 327 0.26 39.00 13.50
CA THR A 327 -0.92 39.48 12.77
C THR A 327 -2.15 38.84 13.42
N HIS A 328 -2.94 39.72 14.02
CA HIS A 328 -4.20 39.47 14.71
C HIS A 328 -5.23 38.96 13.68
N TYR A 329 -5.67 37.70 13.78
CA TYR A 329 -6.97 37.29 13.27
C TYR A 329 -7.83 36.92 14.47
N GLN A 330 -8.54 37.93 14.95
CA GLN A 330 -9.58 37.82 15.94
C GLN A 330 -10.88 37.57 15.15
N ASN A 331 -11.33 36.32 15.09
CA ASN A 331 -12.68 36.01 14.63
C ASN A 331 -13.44 35.29 15.74
N HIS A 332 -14.50 35.96 16.18
CA HIS A 332 -15.46 35.52 17.17
C HIS A 332 -16.09 34.18 16.78
N MET A 333 -15.81 33.11 17.52
CA MET A 333 -16.77 32.01 17.66
C MET A 333 -17.71 32.35 18.81
N GLN A 334 -18.86 32.93 18.45
CA GLN A 334 -20.03 32.91 19.31
C GLN A 334 -20.56 31.48 19.42
N GLN A 335 -20.83 31.08 20.65
CA GLN A 335 -21.62 29.91 21.00
C GLN A 335 -23.01 30.05 20.39
N GLY A 336 -23.40 29.08 19.56
CA GLY A 336 -24.76 28.93 19.05
C GLY A 336 -25.29 27.55 19.40
N GLN A 337 -25.85 27.41 20.59
CA GLN A 337 -26.84 26.37 20.86
C GLN A 337 -28.04 26.65 19.97
N THR A 338 -28.45 25.69 19.14
CA THR A 338 -29.79 25.69 18.54
C THR A 338 -30.44 24.34 18.75
N THR A 339 -31.28 24.30 19.78
CA THR A 339 -32.43 23.41 19.90
C THR A 339 -33.39 23.73 18.75
N GLY A 340 -33.69 22.72 17.93
CA GLY A 340 -34.66 22.82 16.84
C GLY A 340 -35.57 21.60 16.82
N VAL A 341 -36.71 21.71 17.50
CA VAL A 341 -37.85 20.79 17.41
C VAL A 341 -38.53 21.03 16.05
N ILE A 342 -38.72 19.97 15.25
CA ILE A 342 -39.56 20.02 14.05
C ILE A 342 -40.88 19.28 14.35
N PRO A 343 -42.05 19.92 14.13
CA PRO A 343 -43.34 19.28 14.32
C PRO A 343 -43.66 18.29 13.20
N ALA A 344 -44.28 17.18 13.60
CA ALA A 344 -44.88 16.20 12.71
C ALA A 344 -46.14 16.78 12.03
N GLN A 345 -46.10 16.91 10.71
CA GLN A 345 -47.24 16.91 9.79
C GLN A 345 -46.99 15.73 8.85
N GLY A 346 -47.95 14.92 8.42
CA GLY A 346 -49.38 14.86 8.63
C GLY A 346 -49.81 13.69 7.76
N MET A 347 -50.45 12.69 8.37
CA MET A 347 -51.00 11.53 7.68
C MET A 347 -52.13 11.99 6.73
N SER A 348 -52.21 11.38 5.55
CA SER A 348 -53.47 11.26 4.81
C SER A 348 -53.57 9.87 4.19
N PRO A 349 -54.78 9.30 4.11
CA PRO A 349 -54.98 7.87 4.14
C PRO A 349 -55.09 7.24 2.74
N ALA A 350 -54.72 5.97 2.69
CA ALA A 350 -54.88 5.09 1.54
C ALA A 350 -56.37 4.82 1.25
N THR A 351 -56.80 5.11 0.03
CA THR A 351 -58.10 4.72 -0.51
C THR A 351 -58.07 3.24 -0.88
N GLN A 352 -58.80 2.41 -0.13
CA GLN A 352 -59.08 1.01 -0.44
C GLN A 352 -60.10 0.94 -1.59
N GLN A 353 -59.77 0.21 -2.66
CA GLN A 353 -60.74 -0.29 -3.64
C GLN A 353 -61.10 -1.75 -3.29
N PRO A 354 -62.38 -2.13 -3.25
CA PRO A 354 -62.80 -3.50 -3.02
C PRO A 354 -62.76 -4.35 -4.30
N MET A 355 -62.18 -5.55 -4.19
CA MET A 355 -62.29 -6.64 -5.16
C MET A 355 -63.75 -7.12 -5.25
N GLN A 356 -64.30 -7.13 -6.47
CA GLN A 356 -65.56 -7.80 -6.78
C GLN A 356 -65.33 -9.29 -7.03
N THR A 357 -66.16 -10.08 -6.37
CA THR A 357 -66.33 -11.53 -6.51
C THR A 357 -67.03 -11.90 -7.81
N GLY A 358 -66.63 -13.05 -8.36
CA GLY A 358 -67.10 -13.57 -9.64
C GLY A 358 -68.55 -14.04 -9.67
N GLY A 359 -69.09 -14.11 -10.88
CA GLY A 359 -70.37 -14.72 -11.22
C GLY A 359 -70.26 -15.44 -12.56
N SER A 360 -70.35 -16.76 -12.49
CA SER A 360 -70.50 -17.70 -13.61
C SER A 360 -71.86 -17.54 -14.29
N MET A 361 -71.90 -17.63 -15.63
CA MET A 361 -73.00 -18.29 -16.34
C MET A 361 -72.57 -18.77 -17.72
N ALA A 362 -72.90 -20.03 -17.97
CA ALA A 362 -72.81 -20.72 -19.24
C ALA A 362 -73.89 -20.26 -20.24
N SER A 363 -73.67 -20.60 -21.50
CA SER A 363 -74.65 -21.07 -22.51
C SER A 363 -74.40 -20.47 -23.90
N ARG A 364 -73.74 -21.23 -24.77
CA ARG A 364 -74.37 -21.79 -25.98
C ARG A 364 -73.66 -23.08 -26.36
#